data_AF-A0A7K0BPU4-F1
#
_entry.id   AF-A0A7K0BPU4-F1
#
_cell.length_a   1.000
_cell.length_b   1.000
_cell.length_c   1.000
_cell.angle_alpha   90.00
_cell.angle_beta   90.00
_cell.angle_gamma   90.00
#
_symmetry.space_group_name_H-M   'P 1'
#
loop_
_entity.id
_entity.type
_entity.pdbx_description
1 polymer ?
#
loop_
_entity_poly.entity_id
_entity_poly.type
_entity_poly.pdbx_seq_one_letter_code
_entity_poly.pdbx_strand_id
1 'polypeptide(L)'
;MVFSPVAAPPARPVPGHDRWHPDIPAVAEVITGGSVRMECAARADGADALLCGPLVVVGAAPGDVIVVDVLGVGRADGVPARAGHPGVIGCAPEGGAPVRSAARGRQIGSCAIAPLAAGSRILLPVHVLGAKLSVGDLHFPASGADDCRRAAHAGWIDLRINLTRRGVERFRVTGPMLMPS
;
A
#
# COMPACT_ATOMS: atom_id res chain seq x y z
N MET A 1 -4.15 -2.87 48.76
CA MET A 1 -4.88 -2.46 47.55
C MET A 1 -3.86 -2.21 46.45
N VAL A 2 -3.76 -3.11 45.49
CA VAL A 2 -2.98 -2.90 44.26
C VAL A 2 -3.97 -2.53 43.16
N PHE A 3 -3.80 -1.34 42.58
CA PHE A 3 -4.55 -0.94 41.38
C PHE A 3 -4.00 -1.76 40.21
N SER A 4 -4.80 -2.68 39.66
CA SER A 4 -4.54 -3.20 38.32
C SER A 4 -4.77 -2.07 37.32
N PRO A 5 -3.85 -1.77 36.39
CA PRO A 5 -4.17 -0.88 35.31
C PRO A 5 -5.19 -1.58 34.41
N VAL A 6 -6.37 -0.96 34.27
CA VAL A 6 -7.28 -1.28 33.17
C VAL A 6 -6.48 -1.06 31.88
N ALA A 7 -6.31 -2.12 31.09
CA ALA A 7 -5.68 -2.03 29.79
C ALA A 7 -6.38 -0.94 28.97
N ALA A 8 -5.59 0.00 28.44
CA ALA A 8 -6.12 0.99 27.52
C ALA A 8 -6.80 0.28 26.33
N PRO A 9 -7.95 0.77 25.85
CA PRO A 9 -8.56 0.24 24.62
C PRO A 9 -7.53 0.32 23.48
N PRO A 10 -7.52 -0.66 22.54
CA PRO A 10 -6.57 -0.66 21.44
C PRO A 10 -6.67 0.67 20.70
N ALA A 11 -5.50 1.23 20.36
CA ALA A 11 -5.39 2.49 19.63
C ALA A 11 -6.35 2.47 18.44
N ARG A 12 -7.20 3.50 18.34
CA ARG A 12 -8.09 3.69 17.18
C ARG A 12 -7.23 3.59 15.92
N PRO A 13 -7.47 2.63 15.01
CA PRO A 13 -6.73 2.58 13.76
C PRO A 13 -7.07 3.86 13.01
N VAL A 14 -6.05 4.52 12.46
CA VAL A 14 -6.28 5.68 11.61
C VAL A 14 -7.27 5.24 10.53
N PRO A 15 -8.45 5.88 10.39
CA PRO A 15 -9.43 5.46 9.42
C PRO A 15 -8.75 5.41 8.06
N GLY A 16 -8.79 4.26 7.39
CA GLY A 16 -8.29 4.17 6.02
C GLY A 16 -8.99 5.20 5.13
N HIS A 17 -8.41 5.48 3.97
CA HIS A 17 -8.92 6.48 3.03
C HIS A 17 -9.30 5.85 1.69
N ASP A 18 -10.27 6.42 0.98
CA ASP A 18 -10.76 5.90 -0.30
C ASP A 18 -10.38 6.79 -1.50
N ARG A 19 -9.52 7.78 -1.26
CA ARG A 19 -9.03 8.74 -2.27
C ARG A 19 -7.51 8.79 -2.28
N TRP A 20 -6.96 9.20 -3.42
CA TRP A 20 -5.55 9.54 -3.56
C TRP A 20 -5.41 11.05 -3.70
N HIS A 21 -4.72 11.67 -2.76
CA HIS A 21 -4.47 13.12 -2.78
C HIS A 21 -3.25 13.47 -1.90
N PRO A 22 -2.40 14.44 -2.29
CA PRO A 22 -1.25 14.85 -1.48
C PRO A 22 -1.61 15.31 -0.06
N ASP A 23 -2.75 15.98 0.10
CA ASP A 23 -3.15 16.57 1.38
C ASP A 23 -3.71 15.57 2.39
N ILE A 24 -3.89 14.30 2.01
CA ILE A 24 -4.30 13.27 2.98
C ILE A 24 -3.21 13.18 4.05
N PRO A 25 -3.54 13.36 5.35
CA PRO A 25 -2.57 13.28 6.43
C PRO A 25 -1.88 11.92 6.43
N ALA A 26 -0.56 11.93 6.57
CA ALA A 26 0.19 10.68 6.67
C ALA A 26 -0.06 10.03 8.03
N VAL A 27 -0.07 8.70 8.05
CA VAL A 27 -0.30 7.93 9.27
C VAL A 27 1.00 7.50 9.96
N ALA A 28 2.09 7.49 9.18
CA ALA A 28 3.43 7.14 9.62
C ALA A 28 4.48 7.65 8.62
N GLU A 29 5.74 7.59 9.02
CA GLU A 29 6.89 7.86 8.16
C GLU A 29 7.84 6.65 8.12
N VAL A 30 8.56 6.50 7.01
CA VAL A 30 9.59 5.48 6.83
C VAL A 30 10.81 6.09 6.15
N ILE A 31 12.00 5.71 6.60
CA ILE A 31 13.25 6.05 5.93
C ILE A 31 13.61 5.00 4.87
N THR A 32 14.47 5.35 3.92
CA THR A 32 14.98 4.37 2.93
C THR A 32 15.64 3.17 3.64
N GLY A 33 15.40 1.97 3.13
CA GLY A 33 15.81 0.70 3.73
C GLY A 33 14.89 0.21 4.86
N GLY A 34 13.99 1.07 5.36
CA GLY A 34 13.04 0.74 6.42
C GLY A 34 11.96 -0.24 5.98
N SER A 35 11.41 -0.95 6.96
CA SER A 35 10.27 -1.87 6.77
C SER A 35 9.12 -1.50 7.68
N VAL A 36 7.90 -1.68 7.20
CA VAL A 36 6.66 -1.34 7.91
C VAL A 36 5.61 -2.41 7.66
N ARG A 37 4.85 -2.75 8.71
CA ARG A 37 3.60 -3.49 8.60
C ARG A 37 2.45 -2.52 8.45
N MET A 38 1.64 -2.69 7.41
CA MET A 38 0.41 -1.94 7.22
C MET A 38 -0.78 -2.86 7.44
N GLU A 39 -1.68 -2.46 8.33
CA GLU A 39 -2.96 -3.13 8.57
C GLU A 39 -4.02 -2.49 7.69
N CYS A 40 -4.75 -3.31 6.93
CA CYS A 40 -5.68 -2.84 5.93
C CYS A 40 -7.06 -3.45 6.21
N ALA A 41 -8.10 -2.63 6.18
CA ALA A 41 -9.45 -3.06 6.48
C ALA A 41 -10.07 -3.80 5.28
N ALA A 42 -11.08 -4.62 5.56
CA ALA A 42 -11.91 -5.23 4.54
C ALA A 42 -12.73 -4.16 3.79
N ARG A 43 -13.13 -4.50 2.56
CA ARG A 43 -14.06 -3.73 1.76
C ARG A 43 -15.36 -4.51 1.61
N ALA A 44 -16.50 -3.85 1.79
CA ALA A 44 -17.79 -4.43 1.45
C ALA A 44 -17.98 -4.48 -0.07
N ASP A 45 -18.71 -5.47 -0.58
CA ASP A 45 -18.98 -5.60 -2.01
C ASP A 45 -19.59 -4.32 -2.59
N GLY A 46 -19.05 -3.86 -3.73
CA GLY A 46 -19.50 -2.65 -4.42
C GLY A 46 -18.98 -1.31 -3.86
N ALA A 47 -18.28 -1.30 -2.71
CA ALA A 47 -17.66 -0.08 -2.18
C ALA A 47 -16.29 0.22 -2.84
N ASP A 48 -15.80 1.45 -2.74
CA ASP A 48 -14.42 1.79 -3.13
C ASP A 48 -13.41 1.08 -2.21
N ALA A 49 -12.22 0.79 -2.74
CA ALA A 49 -11.11 0.28 -1.92
C ALA A 49 -10.73 1.26 -0.82
N LEU A 50 -10.80 0.78 0.43
CA LEU A 50 -10.24 1.46 1.58
C LEU A 50 -8.74 1.15 1.64
N LEU A 51 -7.95 2.21 1.60
CA LEU A 51 -6.50 2.16 1.60
C LEU A 51 -5.97 2.38 3.01
N CYS A 52 -4.99 1.56 3.39
CA CYS A 52 -4.13 1.78 4.54
C CYS A 52 -2.97 2.69 4.10
N GLY A 53 -2.58 3.61 4.98
CA GLY A 53 -1.68 4.73 4.66
C GLY A 53 -2.39 6.08 4.71
N PRO A 54 -1.81 7.14 4.12
CA PRO A 54 -0.55 7.16 3.40
C PRO A 54 0.67 7.08 4.33
N LEU A 55 1.69 6.34 3.89
CA LEU A 55 3.03 6.36 4.45
C LEU A 55 3.86 7.44 3.77
N VAL A 56 4.55 8.26 4.56
CA VAL A 56 5.55 9.20 4.04
C VAL A 56 6.90 8.50 3.96
N VAL A 57 7.53 8.54 2.78
CA VAL A 57 8.91 8.12 2.58
C VAL A 57 9.81 9.34 2.78
N VAL A 58 10.53 9.37 3.90
CA VAL A 58 11.34 10.53 4.32
C VAL A 58 12.35 10.87 3.23
N GLY A 59 12.34 12.14 2.83
CA GLY A 59 13.23 12.69 1.81
C GLY A 59 12.78 12.46 0.36
N ALA A 60 11.75 11.65 0.08
CA ALA A 60 11.26 11.44 -1.28
C ALA A 60 10.69 12.74 -1.88
N ALA A 61 11.04 13.04 -3.12
CA ALA A 61 10.58 14.23 -3.84
C ALA A 61 10.13 13.88 -5.27
N PRO A 62 9.33 14.74 -5.93
CA PRO A 62 8.92 14.53 -7.32
C PRO A 62 10.10 14.21 -8.24
N GLY A 63 9.97 13.19 -9.10
CA GLY A 63 11.03 12.71 -9.99
C GLY A 63 11.92 11.61 -9.41
N ASP A 64 11.81 11.33 -8.11
CA ASP A 64 12.38 10.13 -7.50
C ASP A 64 11.54 8.88 -7.83
N VAL A 65 12.09 7.70 -7.52
CA VAL A 65 11.36 6.42 -7.55
C VAL A 65 11.48 5.77 -6.19
N ILE A 66 10.37 5.28 -5.65
CA ILE A 66 10.41 4.34 -4.51
C ILE A 66 10.35 2.91 -5.03
N VAL A 67 11.22 2.07 -4.49
CA VAL A 67 11.23 0.62 -4.70
C VAL A 67 10.56 0.00 -3.49
N VAL A 68 9.47 -0.72 -3.73
CA VAL A 68 8.68 -1.37 -2.69
C VAL A 68 8.81 -2.88 -2.85
N ASP A 69 9.43 -3.53 -1.88
CA ASP A 69 9.46 -5.00 -1.79
C ASP A 69 8.31 -5.46 -0.89
N VAL A 70 7.52 -6.43 -1.37
CA VAL A 70 6.50 -7.10 -0.55
C VAL A 70 7.19 -8.21 0.22
N LEU A 71 7.37 -8.03 1.52
CA LEU A 71 8.04 -9.01 2.38
C LEU A 71 7.11 -10.14 2.81
N GLY A 72 5.83 -9.83 3.02
CA GLY A 72 4.84 -10.77 3.50
C GLY A 72 3.43 -10.18 3.42
N VAL A 73 2.43 -11.06 3.31
CA VAL A 73 1.01 -10.69 3.36
C VAL A 73 0.30 -11.75 4.20
N GLY A 74 -0.69 -11.34 4.99
CA GLY A 74 -1.46 -12.29 5.79
C GLY A 74 -2.82 -11.76 6.22
N ARG A 75 -3.64 -12.67 6.73
CA ARG A 75 -5.02 -12.42 7.14
C ARG A 75 -5.07 -11.69 8.48
N ALA A 76 -6.24 -11.10 8.79
CA ALA A 76 -6.47 -10.37 10.03
C ALA A 76 -6.33 -11.24 11.30
N ASP A 77 -6.42 -12.56 11.19
CA ASP A 77 -6.14 -13.53 12.27
C ASP A 77 -4.63 -13.75 12.51
N GLY A 78 -3.76 -13.06 11.76
CA GLY A 78 -2.31 -13.16 11.87
C GLY A 78 -1.68 -14.23 10.97
N VAL A 79 -2.47 -15.07 10.30
CA VAL A 79 -1.95 -16.17 9.48
C VAL A 79 -1.34 -15.63 8.18
N PRO A 80 -0.05 -15.88 7.90
CA PRO A 80 0.56 -15.52 6.61
C PRO A 80 -0.10 -16.27 5.45
N ALA A 81 -0.30 -15.59 4.33
CA ALA A 81 -0.90 -16.14 3.13
C ALA A 81 0.07 -15.98 1.96
N ARG A 82 0.68 -17.09 1.50
CA ARG A 82 1.70 -17.06 0.43
C ARG A 82 1.22 -16.44 -0.87
N ALA A 83 -0.03 -16.72 -1.26
CA ALA A 83 -0.66 -16.14 -2.45
C ALA A 83 -1.39 -14.82 -2.16
N GLY A 84 -1.36 -14.35 -0.91
CA GLY A 84 -1.96 -13.09 -0.52
C GLY A 84 -1.26 -11.91 -1.19
N HIS A 85 -2.02 -10.93 -1.66
CA HIS A 85 -1.48 -9.79 -2.39
C HIS A 85 -2.43 -8.57 -2.30
N PRO A 86 -1.92 -7.34 -2.50
CA PRO A 86 -2.76 -6.16 -2.57
C PRO A 86 -3.47 -6.07 -3.92
N GLY A 87 -4.74 -5.68 -3.89
CA GLY A 87 -5.52 -5.35 -5.09
C GLY A 87 -5.02 -4.06 -5.73
N VAL A 88 -4.59 -3.09 -4.90
CA VAL A 88 -4.02 -1.80 -5.34
C VAL A 88 -2.88 -1.30 -4.45
N ILE A 89 -1.88 -0.67 -5.06
CA ILE A 89 -0.74 -0.02 -4.36
C ILE A 89 -0.19 1.15 -5.19
N GLY A 90 0.13 2.29 -4.56
CA GLY A 90 0.65 3.45 -5.30
C GLY A 90 0.98 4.68 -4.45
N CYS A 91 1.61 5.68 -5.08
CA CYS A 91 1.94 6.99 -4.50
C CYS A 91 0.84 8.01 -4.82
N ALA A 92 0.59 9.02 -3.98
CA ALA A 92 -0.37 10.07 -4.32
C ALA A 92 0.02 10.80 -5.63
N PRO A 93 -0.97 11.25 -6.43
CA PRO A 93 -0.71 11.97 -7.67
C PRO A 93 -0.29 13.42 -7.36
N GLU A 94 0.21 14.11 -8.37
CA GLU A 94 0.44 15.55 -8.29
C GLU A 94 -0.90 16.31 -8.27
N GLY A 95 -1.19 16.99 -7.16
CA GLY A 95 -2.32 17.94 -7.01
C GLY A 95 -3.69 17.47 -7.53
N GLY A 96 -4.57 18.45 -7.74
CA GLY A 96 -5.88 18.23 -8.37
C GLY A 96 -6.98 17.72 -7.43
N ALA A 97 -8.12 17.32 -7.99
CA ALA A 97 -9.22 16.79 -7.19
C ALA A 97 -8.86 15.40 -6.62
N PRO A 98 -9.27 15.07 -5.39
CA PRO A 98 -9.05 13.73 -4.82
C PRO A 98 -9.60 12.63 -5.74
N VAL A 99 -8.74 11.69 -6.14
CA VAL A 99 -9.10 10.65 -7.10
C VAL A 99 -9.51 9.37 -6.38
N ARG A 100 -10.64 8.77 -6.75
CA ARG A 100 -11.10 7.50 -6.15
C ARG A 100 -10.10 6.38 -6.36
N SER A 101 -10.03 5.44 -5.41
CA SER A 101 -9.10 4.31 -5.44
C SER A 101 -9.10 3.55 -6.77
N ALA A 102 -10.29 3.16 -7.26
CA ALA A 102 -10.47 2.43 -8.51
C ALA A 102 -10.20 3.26 -9.78
N ALA A 103 -10.28 4.59 -9.70
CA ALA A 103 -10.20 5.46 -10.87
C ALA A 103 -8.76 5.73 -11.36
N ARG A 104 -7.74 5.31 -10.62
CA ARG A 104 -6.33 5.55 -11.00
C ARG A 104 -5.77 4.57 -12.03
N GLY A 105 -6.46 3.46 -12.30
CA GLY A 105 -6.12 2.54 -13.39
C GLY A 105 -4.63 2.19 -13.45
N ARG A 106 -3.99 2.42 -14.60
CA ARG A 106 -2.57 2.12 -14.85
C ARG A 106 -1.56 3.04 -14.14
N GLN A 107 -2.02 4.06 -13.41
CA GLN A 107 -1.15 4.96 -12.64
C GLN A 107 -0.75 4.39 -11.27
N ILE A 108 -1.32 3.23 -10.90
CA ILE A 108 -1.01 2.48 -9.67
C ILE A 108 -0.74 1.02 -10.01
N GLY A 109 -0.09 0.30 -9.09
CA GLY A 109 -0.03 -1.15 -9.14
C GLY A 109 -1.42 -1.73 -8.89
N SER A 110 -1.78 -2.78 -9.65
CA SER A 110 -3.05 -3.49 -9.48
C SER A 110 -2.86 -4.99 -9.73
N CYS A 111 -3.53 -5.81 -8.91
CA CYS A 111 -3.51 -7.26 -9.09
C CYS A 111 -4.16 -7.70 -10.41
N ALA A 112 -5.03 -6.88 -11.01
CA ALA A 112 -5.59 -7.09 -12.34
C ALA A 112 -4.53 -7.05 -13.46
N ILE A 113 -3.34 -6.51 -13.18
CA ILE A 113 -2.17 -6.54 -14.08
C ILE A 113 -1.27 -7.71 -13.69
N ALA A 114 -0.82 -7.74 -12.43
CA ALA A 114 -0.07 -8.84 -11.85
C ALA A 114 -0.21 -8.83 -10.32
N PRO A 115 -0.48 -9.97 -9.68
CA PRO A 115 -0.53 -10.06 -8.22
C PRO A 115 0.87 -9.83 -7.62
N LEU A 116 0.95 -9.01 -6.58
CA LEU A 116 2.20 -8.71 -5.87
C LEU A 116 2.24 -9.46 -4.54
N ALA A 117 2.46 -10.77 -4.61
CA ALA A 117 2.62 -11.64 -3.44
C ALA A 117 3.97 -11.44 -2.74
N ALA A 118 4.17 -12.08 -1.59
CA ALA A 118 5.44 -12.04 -0.87
C ALA A 118 6.62 -12.46 -1.78
N GLY A 119 7.67 -11.62 -1.82
CA GLY A 119 8.81 -11.73 -2.74
C GLY A 119 8.70 -10.84 -3.99
N SER A 120 7.52 -10.29 -4.27
CA SER A 120 7.31 -9.38 -5.39
C SER A 120 7.89 -7.99 -5.11
N ARG A 121 8.13 -7.23 -6.17
CA ARG A 121 8.59 -5.84 -6.12
C ARG A 121 7.75 -4.95 -7.03
N ILE A 122 7.57 -3.70 -6.63
CA ILE A 122 7.05 -2.65 -7.50
C ILE A 122 7.90 -1.38 -7.41
N LEU A 123 8.18 -0.76 -8.56
CA LEU A 123 8.74 0.59 -8.63
C LEU A 123 7.61 1.58 -8.87
N LEU A 124 7.57 2.62 -8.05
CA LEU A 124 6.56 3.67 -8.13
C LEU A 124 7.24 5.03 -8.32
N PRO A 125 6.91 5.77 -9.40
CA PRO A 125 7.36 7.15 -9.54
C PRO A 125 6.77 8.01 -8.41
N VAL A 126 7.57 8.94 -7.92
CA VAL A 126 7.17 9.91 -6.91
C VAL A 126 6.72 11.20 -7.60
N HIS A 127 5.51 11.65 -7.27
CA HIS A 127 4.91 12.87 -7.83
C HIS A 127 4.72 13.99 -6.81
N VAL A 128 4.84 13.68 -5.51
CA VAL A 128 4.65 14.63 -4.41
C VAL A 128 5.68 14.38 -3.31
N LEU A 129 5.90 15.37 -2.46
CA LEU A 129 6.79 15.22 -1.30
C LEU A 129 6.35 14.05 -0.41
N GLY A 130 7.32 13.24 -0.02
CA GLY A 130 7.09 12.07 0.82
C GLY A 130 6.41 10.90 0.11
N ALA A 131 6.15 10.98 -1.20
CA ALA A 131 5.45 9.98 -2.03
C ALA A 131 3.99 9.68 -1.66
N LYS A 132 3.63 9.67 -0.37
CA LYS A 132 2.29 9.34 0.16
C LYS A 132 1.84 7.96 -0.35
N LEU A 133 2.64 6.94 -0.04
CA LEU A 133 2.40 5.55 -0.44
C LEU A 133 1.19 4.99 0.30
N SER A 134 0.22 4.46 -0.44
CA SER A 134 -0.92 3.74 0.14
C SER A 134 -1.10 2.40 -0.56
N VAL A 135 -1.67 1.45 0.16
CA VAL A 135 -1.95 0.09 -0.30
C VAL A 135 -3.33 -0.32 0.24
N GLY A 136 -3.97 -1.32 -0.35
CA GLY A 136 -5.24 -1.81 0.19
C GLY A 136 -5.86 -2.87 -0.69
N ASP A 137 -7.12 -3.14 -0.40
CA ASP A 137 -7.92 -4.13 -1.11
C ASP A 137 -7.22 -5.50 -1.10
N LEU A 138 -6.93 -6.11 0.06
CA LEU A 138 -6.15 -7.35 0.10
C LEU A 138 -6.96 -8.57 -0.37
N HIS A 139 -6.34 -9.42 -1.19
CA HIS A 139 -6.92 -10.66 -1.72
C HIS A 139 -6.17 -11.87 -1.16
N PHE A 140 -6.88 -12.97 -0.92
CA PHE A 140 -6.31 -14.19 -0.35
C PHE A 140 -6.79 -15.44 -1.10
N PRO A 141 -6.47 -15.55 -2.40
CA PRO A 141 -6.91 -16.66 -3.24
C PRO A 141 -6.42 -18.01 -2.69
N ALA A 142 -7.22 -19.05 -2.96
CA ALA A 142 -6.68 -20.40 -2.98
C ALA A 142 -5.61 -20.49 -4.08
N SER A 143 -4.58 -21.31 -3.88
CA SER A 143 -3.47 -21.44 -4.84
C SER A 143 -3.98 -21.67 -6.27
N GLY A 144 -3.61 -20.78 -7.20
CA GLY A 144 -4.00 -20.87 -8.62
C GLY A 144 -5.37 -20.31 -8.99
N ALA A 145 -6.12 -19.74 -8.05
CA ALA A 145 -7.41 -19.08 -8.33
C ALA A 145 -7.22 -17.58 -8.65
N ASP A 146 -8.00 -17.07 -9.62
CA ASP A 146 -8.12 -15.62 -9.88
C ASP A 146 -9.20 -15.04 -8.95
N ASP A 147 -8.76 -14.30 -7.93
CA ASP A 147 -9.61 -13.71 -6.88
C ASP A 147 -9.74 -12.18 -7.02
N CYS A 148 -9.02 -11.57 -7.98
CA CYS A 148 -8.87 -10.12 -8.13
C CYS A 148 -10.17 -9.32 -8.33
N ARG A 149 -11.31 -9.99 -8.52
CA ARG A 149 -12.63 -9.38 -8.72
C ARG A 149 -13.59 -9.56 -7.53
N ARG A 150 -13.18 -10.23 -6.46
CA ARG A 150 -14.01 -10.48 -5.26
C ARG A 150 -13.78 -9.43 -4.17
N ALA A 151 -14.53 -9.55 -3.07
CA ALA A 151 -14.40 -8.71 -1.88
C ALA A 151 -12.97 -8.73 -1.34
N ALA A 152 -12.44 -7.56 -0.99
CA ALA A 152 -11.19 -7.51 -0.26
C ALA A 152 -11.37 -7.78 1.21
N HIS A 153 -10.38 -8.45 1.77
CA HIS A 153 -10.39 -8.91 3.14
C HIS A 153 -9.49 -8.05 4.02
N ALA A 154 -9.81 -7.99 5.31
CA ALA A 154 -8.93 -7.39 6.29
C ALA A 154 -7.67 -8.24 6.46
N GLY A 155 -6.53 -7.59 6.68
CA GLY A 155 -5.27 -8.26 6.86
C GLY A 155 -4.10 -7.30 7.01
N TRP A 156 -2.90 -7.84 6.85
CA TRP A 156 -1.66 -7.09 6.95
C TRP A 156 -0.77 -7.34 5.74
N ILE A 157 0.04 -6.34 5.42
CA ILE A 157 1.10 -6.41 4.42
C ILE A 157 2.38 -5.79 4.97
N ASP A 158 3.48 -6.51 4.86
CA ASP A 158 4.81 -6.07 5.24
C ASP A 158 5.55 -5.57 4.00
N LEU A 159 6.01 -4.32 4.05
CA LEU A 159 6.69 -3.67 2.95
C LEU A 159 8.09 -3.22 3.38
N ARG A 160 9.07 -3.34 2.48
CA ARG A 160 10.35 -2.63 2.58
C ARG A 160 10.42 -1.56 1.51
N ILE A 161 10.85 -0.37 1.91
CA ILE A 161 10.88 0.80 1.03
C ILE A 161 12.31 1.27 0.84
N ASN A 162 12.74 1.40 -0.41
CA ASN A 162 14.01 2.04 -0.76
C ASN A 162 13.74 3.27 -1.65
N LEU A 163 14.49 4.34 -1.45
CA LEU A 163 14.38 5.58 -2.23
C LEU A 163 15.52 5.68 -3.24
N THR A 164 15.17 5.85 -4.51
CA THR A 164 16.11 6.05 -5.61
C THR A 164 15.99 7.47 -6.14
N ARG A 165 17.01 8.28 -5.85
CA ARG A 165 17.07 9.69 -6.28
C ARG A 165 17.12 9.82 -7.80
N ARG A 166 16.34 10.76 -8.35
CA ARG A 166 16.19 10.99 -9.80
C ARG A 166 15.85 9.70 -10.56
N GLY A 167 15.13 8.78 -9.91
CA GLY A 167 14.87 7.46 -10.45
C GLY A 167 14.06 7.48 -11.74
N VAL A 168 13.14 8.44 -11.90
CA VAL A 168 12.29 8.56 -13.10
C VAL A 168 13.16 8.84 -14.32
N GLU A 169 14.07 9.81 -14.23
CA GLU A 169 14.98 10.17 -15.32
C GLU A 169 16.00 9.05 -15.61
N ARG A 170 16.64 8.53 -14.56
CA ARG A 170 17.75 7.57 -14.71
C ARG A 170 17.31 6.20 -15.22
N PHE A 171 16.11 5.76 -14.83
CA PHE A 171 15.60 4.42 -15.14
C PHE A 171 14.35 4.44 -16.02
N ARG A 172 13.89 5.62 -16.45
CA ARG A 172 12.70 5.81 -17.31
C ARG A 172 11.42 5.20 -16.73
N VAL A 173 11.29 5.25 -15.40
CA VAL A 173 10.11 4.77 -14.67
C VAL A 173 9.03 5.86 -14.73
N THR A 174 8.27 5.90 -15.83
CA THR A 174 7.19 6.89 -16.04
C THR A 174 5.83 6.42 -15.52
N GLY A 175 5.75 5.18 -15.06
CA GLY A 175 4.59 4.57 -14.42
C GLY A 175 5.01 3.38 -13.55
N PRO A 176 4.05 2.72 -12.87
CA PRO A 176 4.33 1.56 -12.03
C PRO A 176 4.99 0.42 -12.83
N MET A 177 6.09 -0.12 -12.32
CA MET A 177 6.73 -1.32 -12.88
C MET A 177 6.62 -2.47 -11.88
N LEU A 178 5.84 -3.49 -12.23
CA LEU A 178 5.56 -4.66 -11.40
C LEU A 178 6.56 -5.77 -11.74
N MET A 179 7.13 -6.39 -10.69
CA MET A 179 7.99 -7.56 -10.77
C MET A 179 7.41 -8.62 -9.81
N PRO A 180 6.47 -9.46 -10.28
CA PRO A 180 5.92 -10.54 -9.48
C PRO A 180 6.98 -11.61 -9.17
N SER A 181 6.80 -12.31 -8.05
CA SER A 181 7.65 -13.42 -7.57
C SER A 181 7.40 -14.74 -8.28
#